data_AF-A0A3C7VWX0-F1
#
_entry.id   AF-A0A3C7VWX0-F1
#
_cell.length_a   1.000
_cell.length_b   1.000
_cell.length_c   1.000
_cell.angle_alpha   90.00
_cell.angle_beta   90.00
_cell.angle_gamma   90.00
#
_symmetry.space_group_name_H-M   'P 1'
#
loop_
_entity.id
_entity.type
_entity.pdbx_description
1 polymer ?
#
loop_
_entity_poly.entity_id
_entity_poly.type
_entity_poly.pdbx_seq_one_letter_code
_entity_poly.pdbx_strand_id
1 'polypeptide(L)' 'MQLLMQPLMYTARILVACLLLLQLGTAPAHAAVKALVGGTVVDVDSGETLRDAVVVVDGERIAAIGASGEGDVP' A
#
# COMPACT_ATOMS: atom_id res chain seq x y z
N MET A 1 -22.48 -45.87 -22.05
CA MET A 1 -21.09 -45.40 -22.23
C MET A 1 -21.02 -43.85 -22.19
N GLN A 2 -21.68 -43.20 -21.21
CA GLN A 2 -21.80 -41.73 -21.07
C GLN A 2 -21.48 -41.20 -19.66
N LEU A 3 -21.23 -42.10 -18.68
CA LEU A 3 -21.00 -41.72 -17.27
C LEU A 3 -19.53 -41.40 -16.94
N LEU A 4 -18.58 -41.63 -17.84
CA LEU A 4 -17.15 -41.45 -17.57
C LEU A 4 -16.61 -40.05 -17.95
N MET A 5 -17.41 -39.20 -18.62
CA MET A 5 -17.02 -37.84 -19.05
C MET A 5 -17.38 -36.75 -18.01
N GLN A 6 -18.19 -37.08 -17.01
CA GLN A 6 -18.70 -36.16 -15.98
C GLN A 6 -17.65 -35.67 -14.94
N PRO A 7 -16.68 -36.48 -14.47
CA PRO A 7 -15.78 -36.02 -13.40
C PRO A 7 -14.74 -35.00 -13.90
N LEU A 8 -14.40 -35.05 -15.20
CA LEU A 8 -13.41 -34.18 -15.84
C LEU A 8 -13.92 -32.74 -15.97
N MET A 9 -15.21 -32.57 -16.26
CA MET A 9 -15.82 -31.23 -16.36
C MET A 9 -16.08 -30.61 -14.98
N TYR A 10 -16.38 -31.42 -13.96
CA TYR A 10 -16.63 -30.93 -12.59
C TYR A 10 -15.34 -30.45 -11.91
N THR A 11 -14.24 -31.20 -12.07
CA THR A 11 -12.91 -30.79 -11.57
C THR A 11 -12.41 -29.53 -12.24
N ALA A 12 -12.58 -29.39 -13.57
CA ALA A 12 -12.22 -28.17 -14.28
C ALA A 12 -13.00 -26.94 -13.79
N ARG A 13 -14.30 -27.09 -13.49
CA ARG A 13 -15.14 -26.01 -12.95
C ARG A 13 -14.72 -25.57 -11.54
N ILE A 14 -14.35 -26.51 -10.68
CA ILE A 14 -13.81 -26.19 -9.34
C ILE A 14 -12.50 -25.44 -9.46
N LEU A 15 -11.61 -25.88 -10.35
CA LEU A 15 -10.29 -25.28 -10.52
C LEU A 15 -10.40 -23.85 -11.07
N VAL A 16 -11.31 -23.62 -12.02
CA VAL A 16 -11.64 -22.27 -12.52
C VAL A 16 -12.27 -21.41 -11.41
N ALA A 17 -13.17 -21.95 -10.59
CA ALA A 17 -13.77 -21.21 -9.48
C ALA A 17 -12.73 -20.82 -8.42
N CYS A 18 -11.81 -21.73 -8.08
CA CYS A 18 -10.69 -21.44 -7.17
C CYS A 18 -9.74 -20.38 -7.74
N LEU A 19 -9.44 -20.45 -9.03
CA LEU A 19 -8.59 -19.45 -9.69
C LEU A 19 -9.26 -18.07 -9.67
N LEU A 20 -10.58 -18.01 -9.91
CA LEU A 20 -11.36 -16.78 -9.85
C LEU A 20 -11.37 -16.18 -8.43
N LEU A 21 -11.54 -17.03 -7.41
CA LEU A 21 -11.52 -16.61 -5.99
C LEU A 21 -10.17 -16.06 -5.55
N LEU A 22 -9.06 -16.60 -6.07
CA LEU A 22 -7.72 -16.09 -5.77
C LEU A 22 -7.51 -14.64 -6.26
N GLN A 23 -8.18 -14.23 -7.33
CA GLN A 23 -8.04 -12.88 -7.87
C GLN A 23 -8.74 -11.81 -7.01
N LEU A 24 -9.70 -12.19 -6.15
CA LEU A 24 -10.37 -11.23 -5.27
C LEU A 24 -9.53 -10.85 -4.02
N GLY A 25 -8.48 -11.62 -3.70
CA GLY A 25 -7.65 -11.40 -2.52
C GLY A 25 -6.56 -10.33 -2.67
N THR A 26 -6.29 -9.85 -3.89
CA THR A 26 -5.21 -8.89 -4.17
C THR A 26 -5.73 -7.46 -4.31
N ALA A 27 -6.62 -7.03 -3.43
CA ALA A 27 -6.94 -5.61 -3.34
C ALA A 27 -5.67 -4.86 -2.88
N PRO A 28 -5.22 -3.83 -3.60
CA PRO A 28 -4.09 -3.03 -3.13
C PRO A 28 -4.47 -2.46 -1.77
N ALA A 29 -3.70 -2.78 -0.73
CA ALA A 29 -3.86 -2.15 0.57
C ALA A 29 -3.61 -0.65 0.36
N HIS A 30 -4.68 0.13 0.30
CA HIS A 30 -4.59 1.57 0.11
C HIS A 30 -3.97 2.13 1.37
N ALA A 31 -2.67 2.36 1.32
CA ALA A 31 -1.91 2.75 2.48
C ALA A 31 -2.25 4.21 2.77
N ALA A 32 -2.82 4.47 3.95
CA ALA A 32 -3.33 5.78 4.30
C ALA A 32 -2.20 6.81 4.37
N VAL A 33 -2.43 8.00 3.82
CA VAL A 33 -1.53 9.15 3.98
C VAL A 33 -1.52 9.56 5.46
N LYS A 34 -0.32 9.73 6.01
CA LYS A 34 -0.11 10.13 7.41
C LYS A 34 0.88 11.28 7.50
N ALA A 35 0.72 12.12 8.52
CA ALA A 35 1.66 13.18 8.83
C ALA A 35 2.19 13.06 10.26
N LEU A 36 3.50 13.21 10.42
CA LEU A 36 4.15 13.45 11.72
C LEU A 36 4.41 14.96 11.82
N VAL A 37 3.87 15.62 12.85
CA VAL A 37 3.88 17.08 13.01
C VAL A 37 4.56 17.50 14.31
N GLY A 38 5.16 18.70 14.34
CA GLY A 38 5.75 19.30 15.54
C GLY A 38 7.11 18.73 15.95
N GLY A 39 7.69 17.87 15.10
CA GLY A 39 8.98 17.23 15.36
C GLY A 39 10.19 18.08 14.99
N THR A 40 11.39 17.57 15.27
CA THR A 40 12.63 18.06 14.66
C THR A 40 13.17 16.99 13.72
N VAL A 41 13.34 17.32 12.45
CA VAL A 41 13.99 16.46 11.45
C VAL A 41 15.47 16.80 11.42
N VAL A 42 16.31 15.78 11.38
CA VAL A 42 17.76 15.90 11.29
C VAL A 42 18.21 15.17 10.04
N ASP A 43 18.89 15.89 9.15
CA ASP A 43 19.62 15.26 8.04
C ASP A 43 20.86 14.57 8.61
N VAL A 44 20.96 13.26 8.40
CA VAL A 44 22.03 12.42 8.97
C VAL A 44 23.36 12.64 8.26
N ASP A 45 23.34 13.06 6.99
CA ASP A 45 24.54 13.26 6.18
C ASP A 45 25.17 14.63 6.46
N SER A 46 24.35 15.68 6.58
CA SER A 46 24.81 17.06 6.78
C SER A 46 24.81 17.52 8.24
N GLY A 47 23.98 16.91 9.10
CA GLY A 47 23.71 17.36 10.46
C GLY A 47 22.77 18.56 10.55
N GLU A 48 22.20 19.03 9.43
CA GLU A 48 21.24 20.13 9.41
C GLU A 48 19.94 19.73 10.10
N THR A 49 19.32 20.68 10.81
CA THR A 49 18.09 20.43 11.58
C THR A 49 16.96 21.34 11.14
N LEU A 50 15.79 20.75 10.86
CA LEU A 50 14.54 21.45 10.62
C LEU A 50 13.62 21.29 11.84
N ARG A 51 13.32 22.39 12.53
CA ARG A 51 12.45 22.42 13.71
C ARG A 51 11.00 22.64 13.30
N ASP A 52 10.07 22.19 14.14
CA ASP A 52 8.62 22.24 13.88
C ASP A 52 8.27 21.70 12.49
N ALA A 53 8.91 20.58 12.16
CA ALA A 53 8.78 19.97 10.86
C ALA A 53 7.50 19.14 10.75
N VAL A 54 7.00 19.04 9.52
CA VAL A 54 5.97 18.11 9.11
C VAL A 54 6.56 17.12 8.11
N VAL A 55 6.35 15.83 8.38
CA VAL A 55 6.76 14.74 7.48
C VAL A 55 5.51 14.01 7.01
N VAL A 56 5.26 14.07 5.70
CA VAL A 56 4.14 13.37 5.07
C VAL A 56 4.62 12.03 4.53
N VAL A 57 3.93 10.98 4.93
CA VAL A 57 4.18 9.60 4.53
C VAL A 57 3.00 9.11 3.73
N ASP A 58 3.25 8.71 2.49
CA ASP A 58 2.29 8.01 1.63
C ASP A 58 2.68 6.53 1.58
N GLY A 59 1.87 5.73 2.25
CA GLY A 59 2.14 4.33 2.54
C GLY A 59 3.45 4.09 3.28
N GLU A 60 4.47 3.65 2.54
CA GLU A 60 5.77 3.27 3.09
C GLU A 60 6.88 4.25 2.69
N ARG A 61 6.53 5.37 2.04
CA ARG A 61 7.49 6.33 1.51
C ARG A 61 7.20 7.73 2.04
N ILE A 62 8.27 8.47 2.27
CA ILE A 62 8.18 9.90 2.55
C ILE A 62 7.79 10.60 1.24
N ALA A 63 6.66 11.28 1.26
CA ALA A 63 6.15 12.06 0.14
C ALA A 63 6.66 13.50 0.18
N ALA A 64 6.75 14.10 1.38
CA ALA A 64 7.24 15.46 1.57
C ALA A 64 7.80 15.67 2.99
N ILE A 65 8.72 16.63 3.12
CA ILE A 65 9.24 17.15 4.39
C ILE A 65 9.24 18.68 4.27
N GLY A 66 8.72 19.38 5.27
CA GLY A 66 8.69 20.84 5.27
C GLY A 66 8.47 21.43 6.67
N ALA A 67 8.56 22.75 6.79
CA ALA A 67 8.19 23.45 8.02
C ALA A 67 6.67 23.49 8.18
N SER A 68 6.20 23.49 9.43
CA SER A 68 4.77 23.66 9.73
C SER A 68 4.26 25.01 9.20
N GLY A 69 3.22 24.97 8.36
CA GLY A 69 2.62 26.16 7.75
C GLY A 69 3.26 26.63 6.44
N GLU A 70 4.32 25.97 5.96
CA GLU A 70 4.86 26.19 4.63
C GLU A 70 4.01 25.43 3.60
N GLY A 71 3.60 26.08 2.51
CA GLY A 71 2.60 25.55 1.56
C GLY A 71 3.00 24.32 0.74
N ASP A 72 4.20 23.78 0.95
CA ASP A 72 4.70 22.57 0.30
C ASP A 72 4.26 21.27 0.99
N VAL A 73 3.59 21.38 2.14
CA VAL A 73 3.03 20.24 2.87
C VAL A 73 1.49 20.24 2.69
N PRO A 74 0.88 19.17 2.12
CA PRO A 74 -0.56 19.09 1.86
C PRO A 74 -1.44 19.10 3.11
#